data_AF-A0A2A2LRV0-F1
#
_entry.id   AF-A0A2A2LRV0-F1
#
_cell.length_a   1.000
_cell.length_b   1.000
_cell.length_c   1.000
_cell.angle_alpha   90.00
_cell.angle_beta   90.00
_cell.angle_gamma   90.00
#
_symmetry.space_group_name_H-M   'P 1'
#
loop_
_entity.id
_entity.type
_entity.pdbx_description
1 polymer ?
#
loop_
_entity_poly.entity_id
_entity_poly.type
_entity_poly.pdbx_seq_one_letter_code
_entity_poly.pdbx_strand_id
1 'polypeptide(L)'
;MYSQKKRYERDQQLVTSMLTTVRDGGNCLIVIDTAGRVLEIAHLLEQLWSNEEAGLTRYNLVLLSYVASSVVEFAKSQVEWMSDKIMKAFQQSQVNPFNFRYMKLCHSQQELAKVRSPKIVLCSNLDMESGFSRELFLEWCSDRKNTVIITGRSEDRTLGSKLIHIANETAEGRKPRKEISLEVKRRIRIEGAELEAYRRMKAEKEAETARLRLETSRRNARLEMAGDDSDDESDDDETLANAVAVVTGMKSKENVNQPSQNQASQVNGNQENQVQPALELNTHDIMLKWEHQQKSSFFKANKKIYPMFPYVEEKMKWDDYGEIIRPNEYKTEDTIAQIETVEYKRESTDDGEQIMIVEEKVPTKCVRYVQKMEILCKVEFIDFEGRCDGESIKKLLEKTVQPRQIIIVHGTSEATRHLATYIKEKGIVQGRIFTPLVYDIVDATVESHIYQVSLSDALMSTLYFQPVGEAELAWIDAKVMKKAMIGDRRGIDGEKEDEENSSEKESNDVEMQDENETEEERRKRLKKRKQQKALVLDVLPSTNIPSHKAVFVNDPKLSELKQIMQNLGHSAEFSGGVLYINGIISIRRLQQGQFHVEGCASKLYYEIRDYIYQQFAII
;
A
#
# COMPACT_ATOMS: atom_id res chain seq x y z
N MET A 1 -7.20 -26.63 -10.17
CA MET A 1 -7.11 -25.40 -9.33
C MET A 1 -6.04 -25.59 -8.27
N TYR A 2 -5.43 -24.49 -7.81
CA TYR A 2 -4.44 -24.50 -6.74
C TYR A 2 -5.02 -25.08 -5.44
N SER A 3 -4.32 -26.03 -4.83
CA SER A 3 -4.68 -26.67 -3.57
C SER A 3 -3.48 -26.62 -2.63
N GLN A 4 -3.70 -26.11 -1.42
CA GLN A 4 -2.66 -25.97 -0.42
C GLN A 4 -2.90 -26.95 0.72
N LYS A 5 -1.85 -27.66 1.16
CA LYS A 5 -1.92 -28.48 2.37
C LYS A 5 -2.22 -27.61 3.59
N LYS A 6 -2.80 -28.21 4.63
CA LYS A 6 -3.07 -27.52 5.89
C LYS A 6 -1.77 -26.95 6.46
N ARG A 7 -1.84 -25.75 7.04
CA ARG A 7 -0.67 -25.04 7.59
C ARG A 7 0.13 -25.92 8.56
N TYR A 8 -0.56 -26.54 9.52
CA TYR A 8 0.07 -27.42 10.51
C TYR A 8 0.88 -28.56 9.89
N GLU A 9 0.35 -29.21 8.85
CA GLU A 9 1.04 -30.32 8.16
C GLU A 9 2.30 -29.84 7.45
N ARG A 10 2.26 -28.64 6.85
CA ARG A 10 3.41 -28.02 6.16
C ARG A 10 4.49 -27.60 7.15
N ASP A 11 4.11 -26.97 8.26
CA ASP A 11 5.02 -26.57 9.32
C ASP A 11 5.72 -27.80 9.91
N GLN A 12 4.97 -28.87 10.19
CA GLN A 12 5.53 -30.14 10.66
C GLN A 12 6.47 -30.79 9.64
N GLN A 13 6.12 -30.77 8.34
CA GLN A 13 6.95 -31.29 7.27
C GLN A 13 8.29 -30.53 7.19
N LEU A 14 8.24 -29.18 7.26
CA LEU A 14 9.43 -28.33 7.25
C LEU A 14 10.36 -28.67 8.42
N VAL A 15 9.83 -28.69 9.65
CA VAL A 15 10.60 -28.97 10.87
C VAL A 15 11.21 -30.37 10.83
N THR A 16 10.45 -31.36 10.37
CA THR A 16 10.93 -32.74 10.26
C THR A 16 12.09 -32.85 9.27
N SER A 17 11.95 -32.26 8.09
CA SER A 17 12.97 -32.29 7.04
C SER A 17 14.27 -31.61 7.49
N MET A 18 14.15 -30.44 8.12
CA MET A 18 15.29 -29.71 8.69
C MET A 18 15.98 -30.51 9.78
N LEU A 19 15.22 -31.05 10.75
CA LEU A 19 15.75 -31.82 11.88
C LEU A 19 16.48 -33.08 11.42
N THR A 20 15.90 -33.84 10.49
CA THR A 20 16.56 -35.03 9.93
C THR A 20 17.90 -34.64 9.28
N THR A 21 17.90 -33.59 8.45
CA THR A 21 19.10 -33.13 7.75
C THR A 21 20.22 -32.73 8.70
N VAL A 22 19.94 -31.91 9.72
CA VAL A 22 20.97 -31.46 10.66
C VAL A 22 21.45 -32.56 11.61
N ARG A 23 20.58 -33.52 11.96
CA ARG A 23 20.95 -34.70 12.77
C ARG A 23 21.87 -35.64 12.00
N ASP A 24 21.71 -35.75 10.69
CA ASP A 24 22.61 -36.51 9.80
C ASP A 24 23.94 -35.78 9.52
N GLY A 25 24.10 -34.56 10.06
CA GLY A 25 25.28 -33.73 9.92
C GLY A 25 25.34 -32.92 8.61
N GLY A 26 24.24 -32.84 7.88
CA GLY A 26 24.13 -32.06 6.65
C GLY A 26 23.67 -30.61 6.89
N ASN A 27 23.85 -29.76 5.87
CA ASN A 27 23.32 -28.41 5.84
C ASN A 27 21.95 -28.38 5.17
N CYS A 28 21.08 -27.49 5.66
CA CYS A 28 19.76 -27.27 5.08
C CYS A 28 19.69 -25.88 4.45
N LEU A 29 19.49 -25.83 3.14
CA LEU A 29 19.22 -24.60 2.39
C LEU A 29 17.71 -24.43 2.22
N ILE A 30 17.15 -23.35 2.75
CA ILE A 30 15.74 -23.01 2.57
C ILE A 30 15.69 -21.79 1.66
N VAL A 31 15.18 -22.00 0.44
CA VAL A 31 15.05 -20.96 -0.57
C VAL A 31 13.70 -20.27 -0.37
N ILE A 32 13.74 -18.98 -0.12
CA ILE A 32 12.60 -18.15 0.23
C ILE A 32 12.69 -16.77 -0.43
N ASP A 33 11.61 -16.01 -0.38
CA ASP A 33 11.59 -14.64 -0.86
C ASP A 33 12.43 -13.70 0.02
N THR A 34 12.65 -12.47 -0.44
CA THR A 34 13.62 -11.58 0.20
C THR A 34 13.07 -10.85 1.43
N ALA A 35 11.76 -10.58 1.50
CA ALA A 35 11.21 -9.68 2.54
C ALA A 35 9.79 -10.02 3.05
N GLY A 36 9.03 -10.87 2.38
CA GLY A 36 7.66 -11.22 2.79
C GLY A 36 7.61 -12.52 3.60
N ARG A 37 7.56 -13.68 2.92
CA ARG A 37 7.42 -15.00 3.57
C ARG A 37 8.62 -15.35 4.43
N VAL A 38 9.80 -14.80 4.13
CA VAL A 38 10.99 -14.95 4.99
C VAL A 38 10.73 -14.52 6.42
N LEU A 39 9.92 -13.48 6.67
CA LEU A 39 9.59 -13.03 8.02
C LEU A 39 8.69 -14.04 8.73
N GLU A 40 7.77 -14.68 8.01
CA GLU A 40 6.90 -15.73 8.53
C GLU A 40 7.71 -16.95 8.96
N ILE A 41 8.61 -17.44 8.10
CA ILE A 41 9.45 -18.61 8.41
C ILE A 41 10.50 -18.24 9.47
N ALA A 42 11.14 -17.07 9.39
CA ALA A 42 12.11 -16.63 10.39
C ALA A 42 11.48 -16.56 11.79
N HIS A 43 10.26 -16.01 11.90
CA HIS A 43 9.54 -15.95 13.17
C HIS A 43 9.15 -17.35 13.68
N LEU A 44 8.71 -18.25 12.79
CA LEU A 44 8.43 -19.65 13.13
C LEU A 44 9.69 -20.37 13.66
N LEU A 45 10.82 -20.23 12.96
CA LEU A 45 12.07 -20.88 13.35
C LEU A 45 12.63 -20.28 14.64
N GLU A 46 12.55 -18.97 14.85
CA GLU A 46 12.96 -18.34 16.10
C GLU A 46 12.19 -18.91 17.31
N GLN A 47 10.87 -19.09 17.17
CA GLN A 47 10.03 -19.72 18.21
C GLN A 47 10.47 -21.17 18.48
N LEU A 48 10.79 -21.94 17.45
CA LEU A 48 11.28 -23.31 17.60
C LEU A 48 12.67 -23.39 18.23
N TRP A 49 13.55 -22.42 17.95
CA TRP A 49 14.87 -22.33 18.58
C TRP A 49 14.80 -21.91 20.04
N SER A 50 13.79 -21.11 20.42
CA SER A 50 13.55 -20.76 21.81
C SER A 50 13.03 -21.92 22.65
N ASN A 51 12.48 -22.96 22.03
CA ASN A 51 12.01 -24.16 22.72
C ASN A 51 13.17 -25.12 22.97
N GLU A 52 13.59 -25.23 24.24
CA GLU A 52 14.68 -26.11 24.66
C GLU A 52 14.41 -27.60 24.38
N GLU A 53 13.15 -28.03 24.44
CA GLU A 53 12.75 -29.43 24.18
C GLU A 53 13.04 -29.87 22.74
N ALA A 54 13.13 -28.92 21.80
CA ALA A 54 13.42 -29.23 20.41
C ALA A 54 14.90 -29.62 20.18
N GLY A 55 15.81 -29.28 21.10
CA GLY A 55 17.24 -29.56 20.98
C GLY A 55 17.93 -28.84 19.81
N LEU A 56 17.29 -27.80 19.26
CA LEU A 56 17.74 -27.07 18.07
C LEU A 56 18.81 -26.01 18.36
N THR A 57 18.93 -25.58 19.61
CA THR A 57 19.91 -24.57 20.07
C THR A 57 21.37 -24.95 19.78
N ARG A 58 21.65 -26.23 19.54
CA ARG A 58 22.98 -26.73 19.15
C ARG A 58 23.34 -26.45 17.68
N TYR A 59 22.37 -26.12 16.84
CA TYR A 59 22.54 -25.88 15.41
C TYR A 59 22.46 -24.39 15.09
N ASN A 60 23.17 -23.95 14.06
CA ASN A 60 23.14 -22.54 13.65
C ASN A 60 21.98 -22.27 12.71
N LEU A 61 21.23 -21.22 13.01
CA LEU A 61 20.19 -20.65 12.15
C LEU A 61 20.72 -19.35 11.53
N VAL A 62 20.67 -19.24 10.21
CA VAL A 62 21.22 -18.09 9.48
C VAL A 62 20.20 -17.56 8.47
N LEU A 63 20.05 -16.24 8.38
CA LEU A 63 19.39 -15.55 7.28
C LEU A 63 20.46 -14.89 6.41
N LEU A 64 20.61 -15.38 5.18
CA LEU A 64 21.58 -14.87 4.23
C LEU A 64 20.86 -14.06 3.13
N SER A 65 21.09 -12.76 3.15
CA SER A 65 20.59 -11.79 2.16
C SER A 65 21.47 -10.56 2.15
N TYR A 66 21.63 -9.91 1.00
CA TYR A 66 22.34 -8.62 0.94
C TYR A 66 21.68 -7.57 1.85
N VAL A 67 20.35 -7.65 2.01
CA VAL A 67 19.54 -6.68 2.75
C VAL A 67 18.92 -7.28 4.03
N ALA A 68 19.47 -8.38 4.56
CA ALA A 68 18.91 -9.10 5.72
C ALA A 68 18.60 -8.16 6.90
N SER A 69 19.60 -7.38 7.33
CA SER A 69 19.47 -6.41 8.42
C SER A 69 18.39 -5.36 8.18
N SER A 70 18.32 -4.77 6.98
CA SER A 70 17.28 -3.79 6.65
C SER A 70 15.88 -4.39 6.70
N VAL A 71 15.69 -5.59 6.14
CA VAL A 71 14.39 -6.30 6.14
C VAL A 71 13.90 -6.56 7.57
N VAL A 72 14.80 -7.04 8.44
CA VAL A 72 14.46 -7.29 9.84
C VAL A 72 14.17 -5.99 10.58
N GLU A 73 14.92 -4.92 10.33
CA GLU A 73 14.70 -3.63 10.99
C GLU A 73 13.37 -2.99 10.58
N PHE A 74 13.02 -3.05 9.28
CA PHE A 74 11.69 -2.62 8.83
C PHE A 74 10.57 -3.43 9.48
N ALA A 75 10.71 -4.76 9.56
CA ALA A 75 9.72 -5.62 10.21
C ALA A 75 9.54 -5.27 11.69
N LYS A 76 10.62 -4.91 12.40
CA LYS A 76 10.53 -4.43 13.79
C LYS A 76 9.75 -3.13 13.92
N SER A 77 9.83 -2.23 12.94
CA SER A 77 9.14 -0.93 12.97
C SER A 77 7.66 -0.99 12.59
N GLN A 78 7.21 -2.04 11.89
CA GLN A 78 5.88 -2.17 11.29
C GLN A 78 5.03 -3.25 11.97
N VAL A 79 5.07 -3.36 13.30
CA VAL A 79 4.36 -4.41 14.05
C VAL A 79 2.84 -4.25 13.95
N GLU A 80 2.35 -3.03 13.75
CA GLU A 80 0.94 -2.69 13.59
C GLU A 80 0.30 -3.27 12.32
N TRP A 81 1.10 -3.65 11.33
CA TRP A 81 0.64 -4.30 10.08
C TRP A 81 0.57 -5.83 10.21
N MET A 82 0.94 -6.38 11.36
CA MET A 82 1.01 -7.82 11.60
C MET A 82 -0.31 -8.34 12.18
N SER A 83 -0.45 -9.66 12.26
CA SER A 83 -1.66 -10.29 12.81
C SER A 83 -1.95 -9.84 14.25
N ASP A 84 -3.23 -9.80 14.63
CA ASP A 84 -3.67 -9.47 15.99
C ASP A 84 -2.96 -10.28 17.08
N LYS A 85 -2.59 -11.53 16.79
CA LYS A 85 -1.84 -12.37 17.72
C LYS A 85 -0.45 -11.79 18.02
N ILE A 86 0.27 -11.36 16.98
CA ILE A 86 1.59 -10.75 17.09
C ILE A 86 1.49 -9.39 17.78
N MET A 87 0.49 -8.58 17.39
CA MET A 87 0.25 -7.27 17.99
C MET A 87 -0.09 -7.37 19.49
N LYS A 88 -0.96 -8.31 19.89
CA LYS A 88 -1.29 -8.55 21.30
C LYS A 88 -0.08 -9.05 22.09
N ALA A 89 0.71 -9.96 21.52
CA ALA A 89 1.92 -10.47 22.17
C ALA A 89 2.95 -9.34 22.40
N PHE A 90 3.10 -8.42 21.44
CA PHE A 90 3.95 -7.24 21.59
C PHE A 90 3.46 -6.30 22.69
N GLN A 91 2.15 -5.98 22.71
CA GLN A 91 1.55 -5.12 23.75
C GLN A 91 1.74 -5.69 25.16
N GLN A 92 1.61 -7.02 25.32
CA GLN A 92 1.73 -7.69 26.61
C GLN A 92 3.17 -7.83 27.10
N SER A 93 4.08 -8.26 26.22
CA SER A 93 5.46 -8.59 26.60
C SER A 93 6.44 -7.42 26.46
N GLN A 94 6.08 -6.38 25.70
CA GLN A 94 6.97 -5.28 25.29
C GLN A 94 8.24 -5.77 24.57
N VAL A 95 8.25 -7.00 24.08
CA VAL A 95 9.36 -7.58 23.32
C VAL A 95 8.97 -7.64 21.85
N ASN A 96 9.80 -7.03 21.00
CA ASN A 96 9.56 -7.03 19.56
C ASN A 96 9.63 -8.48 18.98
N PRO A 97 8.57 -8.95 18.29
CA PRO A 97 8.50 -10.30 17.71
C PRO A 97 9.56 -10.62 16.64
N PHE A 98 10.14 -9.59 16.01
CA PHE A 98 11.19 -9.69 15.01
C PHE A 98 12.59 -9.37 15.57
N ASN A 99 12.71 -9.26 16.89
CA ASN A 99 14.02 -9.22 17.53
C ASN A 99 14.58 -10.64 17.67
N PHE A 100 15.17 -11.14 16.59
CA PHE A 100 15.74 -12.48 16.53
C PHE A 100 17.01 -12.59 17.38
N ARG A 101 16.99 -13.51 18.35
CA ARG A 101 18.09 -13.84 19.26
C ARG A 101 18.92 -15.01 18.76
N TYR A 102 18.28 -16.00 18.13
CA TYR A 102 18.95 -17.23 17.69
C TYR A 102 19.37 -17.17 16.21
N MET A 103 18.64 -16.43 15.38
CA MET A 103 18.97 -16.26 13.97
C MET A 103 20.13 -15.27 13.76
N LYS A 104 21.20 -15.72 13.11
CA LYS A 104 22.32 -14.88 12.68
C LYS A 104 22.02 -14.27 11.32
N LEU A 105 22.20 -12.96 11.18
CA LEU A 105 22.07 -12.28 9.89
C LEU A 105 23.43 -12.30 9.20
N CYS A 106 23.48 -12.71 7.94
CA CYS A 106 24.69 -12.68 7.13
C CYS A 106 24.46 -11.95 5.81
N HIS A 107 25.47 -11.21 5.36
CA HIS A 107 25.42 -10.37 4.16
C HIS A 107 26.34 -10.85 3.03
N SER A 108 27.19 -11.83 3.31
CA SER A 108 28.12 -12.40 2.34
C SER A 108 28.33 -13.90 2.56
N GLN A 109 28.72 -14.61 1.49
CA GLN A 109 29.08 -16.03 1.60
C GLN A 109 30.32 -16.24 2.49
N GLN A 110 31.24 -15.27 2.54
CA GLN A 110 32.41 -15.32 3.42
C GLN A 110 32.03 -15.30 4.90
N GLU A 111 31.04 -14.49 5.26
CA GLU A 111 30.50 -14.45 6.62
C GLU A 111 29.80 -15.77 6.97
N LEU A 112 29.00 -16.31 6.05
CA LEU A 112 28.33 -17.60 6.23
C LEU A 112 29.35 -18.74 6.43
N ALA A 113 30.48 -18.71 5.71
CA ALA A 113 31.54 -19.72 5.82
C ALA A 113 32.20 -19.76 7.20
N LYS A 114 32.19 -18.65 7.95
CA LYS A 114 32.70 -18.60 9.34
C LYS A 114 31.78 -19.30 10.33
N VAL A 115 30.49 -19.46 10.00
CA VAL A 115 29.55 -20.19 10.84
C VAL A 115 29.90 -21.69 10.76
N ARG A 116 29.82 -22.44 11.87
CA ARG A 116 30.06 -23.89 11.84
C ARG A 116 28.90 -24.67 11.22
N SER A 117 29.20 -25.79 10.55
CA SER A 117 28.21 -26.77 10.11
C SER A 117 27.93 -27.79 11.23
N PRO A 118 26.76 -28.45 11.28
CA PRO A 118 25.60 -28.27 10.41
C PRO A 118 24.86 -26.96 10.69
N LYS A 119 24.32 -26.36 9.62
CA LYS A 119 23.62 -25.07 9.67
C LYS A 119 22.35 -25.10 8.81
N ILE A 120 21.40 -24.27 9.18
CA ILE A 120 20.19 -23.99 8.40
C ILE A 120 20.30 -22.56 7.90
N VAL A 121 20.13 -22.38 6.59
CA VAL A 121 20.26 -21.08 5.95
C VAL A 121 18.99 -20.75 5.18
N LEU A 122 18.32 -19.68 5.60
CA LEU A 122 17.29 -19.01 4.80
C LEU A 122 18.00 -18.15 3.76
N CYS A 123 17.79 -18.42 2.49
CA CYS A 123 18.38 -17.65 1.39
C CYS A 123 17.31 -17.04 0.51
N SER A 124 17.55 -15.79 0.11
CA SER A 124 16.69 -15.05 -0.80
C SER A 124 16.72 -15.62 -2.24
N ASN A 125 15.69 -15.30 -3.02
CA ASN A 125 15.49 -15.62 -4.45
C ASN A 125 14.98 -17.06 -4.71
N LEU A 126 13.66 -17.17 -4.94
CA LEU A 126 12.92 -18.40 -5.26
C LEU A 126 13.22 -18.97 -6.65
N ASP A 127 13.66 -18.13 -7.60
CA ASP A 127 14.03 -18.55 -8.95
C ASP A 127 15.37 -19.28 -8.99
N MET A 128 16.23 -19.03 -7.99
CA MET A 128 17.61 -19.52 -7.92
C MET A 128 18.40 -19.20 -9.20
N GLU A 129 18.04 -18.12 -9.91
CA GLU A 129 18.75 -17.69 -11.11
C GLU A 129 19.96 -16.81 -10.78
N SER A 130 19.96 -16.16 -9.62
CA SER A 130 21.07 -15.35 -9.15
C SER A 130 21.11 -15.22 -7.62
N GLY A 131 22.21 -14.70 -7.09
CA GLY A 131 22.40 -14.46 -5.66
C GLY A 131 22.79 -15.73 -4.89
N PHE A 132 22.69 -15.63 -3.56
CA PHE A 132 23.23 -16.62 -2.64
C PHE A 132 22.54 -17.99 -2.72
N SER A 133 21.25 -18.05 -3.03
CA SER A 133 20.54 -19.33 -3.19
C SER A 133 21.13 -20.17 -4.31
N ARG A 134 21.51 -19.55 -5.44
CA ARG A 134 22.19 -20.22 -6.55
C ARG A 134 23.60 -20.64 -6.19
N GLU A 135 24.38 -19.74 -5.59
CA GLU A 135 25.78 -20.01 -5.23
C GLU A 135 25.90 -21.17 -4.22
N LEU A 136 25.09 -21.15 -3.17
CA LEU A 136 25.05 -22.22 -2.18
C LEU A 136 24.52 -23.53 -2.75
N PHE A 137 23.55 -23.47 -3.66
CA PHE A 137 23.09 -24.68 -4.33
C PHE A 137 24.21 -25.34 -5.15
N LEU A 138 24.99 -24.56 -5.90
CA LEU A 138 26.14 -25.08 -6.65
C LEU A 138 27.20 -25.72 -5.73
N GLU A 139 27.37 -25.19 -4.51
CA GLU A 139 28.30 -25.76 -3.53
C GLU A 139 27.74 -27.03 -2.87
N TRP A 140 26.45 -27.03 -2.53
CA TRP A 140 25.86 -28.05 -1.65
C TRP A 140 25.15 -29.19 -2.38
N CYS A 141 24.84 -29.04 -3.67
CA CYS A 141 24.06 -30.05 -4.40
C CYS A 141 24.78 -31.39 -4.57
N SER A 142 26.11 -31.41 -4.47
CA SER A 142 26.92 -32.62 -4.65
C SER A 142 26.99 -33.49 -3.39
N ASP A 143 26.59 -32.97 -2.23
CA ASP A 143 26.58 -33.75 -0.98
C ASP A 143 25.18 -34.32 -0.71
N ARG A 144 25.11 -35.64 -0.51
CA ARG A 144 23.87 -36.38 -0.22
C ARG A 144 23.28 -36.07 1.15
N LYS A 145 24.08 -35.56 2.09
CA LYS A 145 23.61 -35.19 3.42
C LYS A 145 22.86 -33.87 3.43
N ASN A 146 23.09 -33.01 2.44
CA ASN A 146 22.45 -31.71 2.37
C ASN A 146 21.01 -31.84 1.86
N THR A 147 20.18 -30.91 2.30
CA THR A 147 18.79 -30.78 1.84
C THR A 147 18.54 -29.36 1.35
N VAL A 148 17.86 -29.26 0.21
CA VAL A 148 17.42 -28.00 -0.41
C VAL A 148 15.89 -27.99 -0.38
N ILE A 149 15.32 -27.05 0.37
CA ILE A 149 13.88 -26.88 0.52
C ILE A 149 13.46 -25.62 -0.22
N ILE A 150 12.56 -25.77 -1.19
CA ILE A 150 12.00 -24.66 -1.95
C ILE A 150 10.63 -24.33 -1.39
N THR A 151 10.44 -23.07 -1.02
CA THR A 151 9.25 -22.64 -0.28
C THR A 151 8.17 -21.99 -1.15
N GLY A 152 8.45 -21.72 -2.42
CA GLY A 152 7.49 -21.13 -3.36
C GLY A 152 7.83 -21.41 -4.81
N ARG A 153 6.82 -21.40 -5.67
CA ARG A 153 6.94 -21.59 -7.11
C ARG A 153 7.50 -20.34 -7.76
N SER A 154 8.57 -20.53 -8.51
CA SER A 154 9.15 -19.53 -9.41
C SER A 154 8.59 -19.68 -10.82
N GLU A 155 8.96 -18.74 -11.68
CA GLU A 155 8.58 -18.75 -13.09
C GLU A 155 9.11 -19.98 -13.83
N ASP A 156 8.41 -20.36 -14.90
CA ASP A 156 8.81 -21.48 -15.74
C ASP A 156 10.23 -21.29 -16.29
N ARG A 157 10.93 -22.40 -16.52
CA ARG A 157 12.31 -22.47 -17.06
C ARG A 157 13.42 -22.05 -16.10
N THR A 158 13.10 -21.54 -14.92
CA THR A 158 14.09 -21.24 -13.86
C THR A 158 14.67 -22.51 -13.22
N LEU A 159 15.82 -22.39 -12.55
CA LEU A 159 16.39 -23.46 -11.73
C LEU A 159 15.43 -23.87 -10.61
N GLY A 160 14.82 -22.91 -9.92
CA GLY A 160 13.82 -23.18 -8.88
C GLY A 160 12.66 -24.04 -9.41
N SER A 161 12.07 -23.67 -10.55
CA SER A 161 11.01 -24.46 -11.19
C SER A 161 11.46 -25.89 -11.55
N LYS A 162 12.67 -26.07 -12.12
CA LYS A 162 13.23 -27.40 -12.42
C LYS A 162 13.41 -28.26 -11.16
N LEU A 163 13.89 -27.66 -10.06
CA LEU A 163 14.06 -28.36 -8.79
C LEU A 163 12.73 -28.75 -8.15
N ILE A 164 11.70 -27.92 -8.29
CA ILE A 164 10.33 -28.26 -7.87
C ILE A 164 9.82 -29.47 -8.68
N HIS A 165 10.04 -29.52 -9.98
CA HIS A 165 9.70 -30.70 -10.79
C HIS A 165 10.41 -31.97 -10.28
N ILE A 166 11.71 -31.89 -10.01
CA ILE A 166 12.49 -33.01 -9.45
C ILE A 166 11.94 -33.44 -8.08
N ALA A 167 11.59 -32.49 -7.22
CA ALA A 167 11.00 -32.78 -5.91
C ALA A 167 9.64 -33.48 -6.03
N ASN A 168 8.77 -33.01 -6.92
CA ASN A 168 7.46 -33.60 -7.16
C ASN A 168 7.58 -35.02 -7.75
N GLU A 169 8.46 -35.23 -8.73
CA GLU A 169 8.72 -36.56 -9.30
C GLU A 169 9.24 -37.54 -8.24
N THR A 170 10.13 -37.06 -7.36
CA THR A 170 10.65 -37.88 -6.25
C THR A 170 9.55 -38.23 -5.25
N ALA A 171 8.67 -37.28 -4.91
CA ALA A 171 7.54 -37.50 -4.01
C ALA A 171 6.50 -38.48 -4.59
N GLU A 172 6.34 -38.50 -5.92
CA GLU A 172 5.52 -39.47 -6.65
C GLU A 172 6.19 -40.86 -6.82
N GLY A 173 7.40 -41.04 -6.30
CA GLY A 173 8.16 -42.30 -6.39
C GLY A 173 8.80 -42.56 -7.75
N ARG A 174 8.82 -41.57 -8.66
CA ARG A 174 9.53 -41.65 -9.94
C ARG A 174 11.02 -41.35 -9.74
N LYS A 175 11.87 -41.84 -10.64
CA LYS A 175 13.31 -41.51 -10.66
C LYS A 175 13.54 -40.27 -11.53
N PRO A 176 13.74 -39.07 -10.95
CA PRO A 176 14.00 -37.86 -11.72
C PRO A 176 15.38 -37.89 -12.37
N ARG A 177 15.54 -37.12 -13.45
CA ARG A 177 16.87 -36.85 -14.02
C ARG A 177 17.63 -35.88 -13.09
N LYS A 178 18.68 -36.38 -12.45
CA LYS A 178 19.50 -35.63 -11.48
C LYS A 178 20.65 -34.83 -12.11
N GLU A 179 20.85 -34.95 -13.42
CA GLU A 179 21.88 -34.20 -14.13
C GLU A 179 21.29 -32.89 -14.67
N ILE A 180 21.91 -31.76 -14.30
CA ILE A 180 21.55 -30.43 -14.78
C ILE A 180 22.75 -29.72 -15.39
N SER A 181 22.51 -28.94 -16.45
CA SER A 181 23.49 -28.02 -17.02
C SER A 181 23.08 -26.59 -16.71
N LEU A 182 23.95 -25.86 -16.00
CA LEU A 182 23.70 -24.48 -15.61
C LEU A 182 24.76 -23.55 -16.19
N GLU A 183 24.32 -22.40 -16.70
CA GLU A 183 25.21 -21.28 -17.00
C GLU A 183 25.59 -20.61 -15.67
N VAL A 184 26.85 -20.71 -15.27
CA VAL A 184 27.37 -20.10 -14.05
C VAL A 184 28.05 -18.78 -14.43
N LYS A 185 27.64 -17.70 -13.76
CA LYS A 185 28.22 -16.37 -13.90
C LYS A 185 29.07 -16.08 -12.66
N ARG A 186 30.37 -15.91 -12.83
CA ARG A 186 31.30 -15.63 -11.71
C ARG A 186 32.01 -14.30 -11.93
N ARG A 187 32.08 -13.48 -10.88
CA ARG A 187 32.94 -12.29 -10.87
C ARG A 187 34.36 -12.70 -10.53
N ILE A 188 35.31 -12.38 -11.40
CA ILE A 188 36.74 -12.59 -11.20
C ILE A 188 37.45 -11.24 -11.18
N ARG A 189 38.53 -11.13 -10.41
CA ARG A 189 39.39 -9.93 -10.41
C ARG A 189 40.08 -9.83 -11.77
N ILE A 190 40.19 -8.60 -12.26
CA ILE A 190 40.91 -8.31 -13.49
C ILE A 190 42.40 -8.23 -13.14
N GLU A 191 43.24 -8.94 -13.88
CA GLU A 191 44.68 -9.03 -13.62
C GLU A 191 45.50 -8.69 -14.89
N GLY A 192 46.74 -8.24 -14.71
CA GLY A 192 47.68 -7.94 -15.81
C GLY A 192 47.26 -6.76 -16.70
N ALA A 193 47.38 -6.94 -18.02
CA ALA A 193 47.14 -5.89 -19.01
C ALA A 193 45.70 -5.35 -19.00
N GLU A 194 44.70 -6.19 -18.66
CA GLU A 194 43.31 -5.74 -18.51
C GLU A 194 43.16 -4.75 -17.32
N LEU A 195 43.93 -4.95 -16.23
CA LEU A 195 43.92 -4.07 -15.06
C LEU A 195 44.61 -2.73 -15.36
N GLU A 196 45.71 -2.76 -16.10
CA GLU A 196 46.42 -1.56 -16.54
C GLU A 196 45.57 -0.71 -17.48
N ALA A 197 44.89 -1.34 -18.43
CA ALA A 197 43.95 -0.66 -19.33
C ALA A 197 42.79 -0.03 -18.54
N TYR A 198 42.22 -0.75 -17.57
CA TYR A 198 41.19 -0.22 -16.69
C TYR A 198 41.68 0.99 -15.88
N ARG A 199 42.87 0.89 -15.27
CA ARG A 199 43.49 1.98 -14.51
C ARG A 199 43.77 3.20 -15.38
N ARG A 200 44.27 3.00 -16.60
CA ARG A 200 44.51 4.06 -17.58
C ARG A 200 43.21 4.76 -17.98
N MET A 201 42.17 3.99 -18.30
CA MET A 201 40.86 4.54 -18.68
C MET A 201 40.20 5.28 -17.51
N LYS A 202 40.34 4.78 -16.28
CA LYS A 202 39.86 5.45 -15.06
C LYS A 202 40.62 6.76 -14.83
N ALA A 203 41.95 6.75 -14.92
CA ALA A 203 42.78 7.94 -14.77
C ALA A 203 42.49 8.99 -15.84
N GLU A 204 42.23 8.57 -17.08
CA GLU A 204 41.86 9.47 -18.18
C GLU A 204 40.49 10.13 -17.93
N LYS A 205 39.48 9.35 -17.51
CA LYS A 205 38.17 9.90 -17.11
C LYS A 205 38.27 10.83 -15.89
N GLU A 206 39.09 10.49 -14.91
CA GLU A 206 39.32 11.33 -13.74
C GLU A 206 40.05 12.64 -14.12
N ALA A 207 41.02 12.58 -15.03
CA ALA A 207 41.71 13.76 -15.55
C ALA A 207 40.78 14.64 -16.40
N GLU A 208 39.94 14.05 -17.24
CA GLU A 208 38.95 14.76 -18.05
C GLU A 208 37.89 15.44 -17.18
N THR A 209 37.35 14.74 -16.20
CA THR A 209 36.39 15.32 -15.24
C THR A 209 37.03 16.38 -14.35
N ALA A 210 38.30 16.22 -13.95
CA ALA A 210 39.04 17.25 -13.21
C ALA A 210 39.30 18.49 -14.07
N ARG A 211 39.64 18.31 -15.35
CA ARG A 211 39.80 19.41 -16.31
C ARG A 211 38.50 20.16 -16.53
N LEU A 212 37.40 19.44 -16.74
CA LEU A 212 36.06 20.03 -16.90
C LEU A 212 35.65 20.79 -15.63
N ARG A 213 35.89 20.25 -14.43
CA ARG A 213 35.64 20.95 -13.15
C ARG A 213 36.44 22.25 -13.03
N LEU A 214 37.72 22.23 -13.40
CA LEU A 214 38.58 23.43 -13.34
C LEU A 214 38.14 24.48 -14.36
N GLU A 215 37.73 24.06 -15.55
CA GLU A 215 37.23 24.94 -16.61
C GLU A 215 35.89 25.58 -16.23
N THR A 216 34.96 24.80 -15.67
CA THR A 216 33.70 25.32 -15.12
C THR A 216 33.95 26.27 -13.95
N SER A 217 34.87 25.94 -13.04
CA SER A 217 35.24 26.83 -11.92
C SER A 217 35.85 28.15 -12.43
N ARG A 218 36.71 28.10 -13.45
CA ARG A 218 37.31 29.28 -14.07
C ARG A 218 36.28 30.12 -14.84
N ARG A 219 35.32 29.48 -15.52
CA ARG A 219 34.19 30.16 -16.20
C ARG A 219 33.30 30.87 -15.18
N ASN A 220 32.95 30.21 -14.09
CA ASN A 220 32.15 30.81 -13.02
C ASN A 220 32.89 31.97 -12.35
N ALA A 221 34.19 31.84 -12.03
CA ALA A 221 34.98 32.93 -11.47
C ALA A 221 35.11 34.13 -12.43
N ARG A 222 35.12 33.89 -13.75
CA ARG A 222 35.16 34.95 -14.76
C ARG A 222 33.82 35.66 -14.91
N LEU A 223 32.70 34.94 -14.76
CA LEU A 223 31.35 35.53 -14.70
C LEU A 223 31.15 36.35 -13.41
N GLU A 224 31.70 35.91 -12.28
CA GLU A 224 31.68 36.68 -11.03
C GLU A 224 32.54 37.95 -11.08
N MET A 225 33.64 37.95 -11.85
CA MET A 225 34.45 39.17 -12.08
C MET A 225 33.91 40.09 -13.19
N ALA A 226 33.00 39.61 -14.04
CA ALA A 226 32.41 40.38 -15.15
C ALA A 226 31.06 41.04 -14.78
N GLY A 227 30.78 41.22 -13.49
CA GLY A 227 29.65 41.99 -13.01
C GLY A 227 29.88 43.50 -13.07
N ASP A 228 29.96 44.06 -14.28
CA ASP A 228 29.42 45.39 -14.63
C ASP A 228 29.35 45.50 -16.17
N ASP A 229 28.16 45.83 -16.68
CA ASP A 229 27.80 46.07 -18.09
C ASP A 229 27.93 44.91 -19.12
N SER A 230 26.82 44.22 -19.41
CA SER A 230 26.13 44.35 -20.69
C SER A 230 24.88 43.47 -20.74
N ASP A 231 23.71 44.11 -20.84
CA ASP A 231 22.52 43.50 -21.45
C ASP A 231 22.77 43.40 -22.96
N ASP A 232 22.81 42.19 -23.51
CA ASP A 232 22.58 42.00 -24.94
C ASP A 232 21.85 40.68 -25.17
N GLU A 233 20.59 40.78 -25.59
CA GLU A 233 19.81 39.66 -26.09
C GLU A 233 20.29 39.32 -27.49
N SER A 234 20.73 38.08 -27.69
CA SER A 234 20.62 37.42 -28.99
C SER A 234 20.30 35.95 -28.81
N ASP A 235 19.12 35.58 -29.29
CA ASP A 235 18.79 34.23 -29.72
C ASP A 235 19.82 33.79 -30.76
N ASP A 236 20.50 32.68 -30.50
CA ASP A 236 20.87 31.73 -31.54
C ASP A 236 21.01 30.34 -30.91
N ASP A 237 20.29 29.43 -31.54
CA ASP A 237 20.09 28.02 -31.24
C ASP A 237 21.38 27.21 -31.51
N GLU A 238 21.39 25.98 -31.01
CA GLU A 238 22.35 24.91 -31.30
C GLU A 238 23.62 24.80 -30.42
N THR A 239 23.65 23.68 -29.66
CA THR A 239 24.79 23.03 -28.97
C THR A 239 25.03 23.31 -27.48
N LEU A 240 24.22 22.73 -26.56
CA LEU A 240 24.72 22.41 -25.21
C LEU A 240 23.95 21.31 -24.44
N ALA A 241 24.05 20.05 -24.88
CA ALA A 241 23.45 18.90 -24.18
C ALA A 241 24.42 18.09 -23.28
N ASN A 242 25.65 18.56 -22.98
CA ASN A 242 26.66 17.75 -22.27
C ASN A 242 27.40 18.46 -21.13
N ALA A 243 26.69 19.16 -20.24
CA ALA A 243 27.32 19.86 -19.11
C ALA A 243 26.54 19.82 -17.77
N VAL A 244 25.82 18.73 -17.46
CA VAL A 244 25.16 18.55 -16.13
C VAL A 244 25.45 17.18 -15.50
N ALA A 245 26.70 16.74 -15.59
CA ALA A 245 27.24 15.81 -14.64
C ALA A 245 28.46 16.47 -14.01
N VAL A 246 28.63 16.34 -12.71
CA VAL A 246 29.78 16.82 -11.92
C VAL A 246 29.60 18.18 -11.21
N VAL A 247 28.57 18.31 -10.36
CA VAL A 247 28.68 19.11 -9.11
C VAL A 247 27.92 18.42 -7.98
N THR A 248 28.55 17.43 -7.35
CA THR A 248 28.33 17.08 -5.95
C THR A 248 29.66 16.66 -5.34
N GLY A 249 30.13 17.43 -4.36
CA GLY A 249 31.24 17.05 -3.51
C GLY A 249 32.14 18.23 -3.15
N MET A 250 31.86 18.87 -2.01
CA MET A 250 32.90 19.38 -1.10
C MET A 250 32.30 19.88 0.22
N LYS A 251 32.71 19.24 1.33
CA LYS A 251 32.76 19.82 2.68
C LYS A 251 34.23 19.95 3.10
N SER A 252 34.56 21.15 3.59
CA SER A 252 35.46 21.51 4.70
C SER A 252 36.97 21.17 4.69
N LYS A 253 37.80 22.21 4.89
CA LYS A 253 38.68 22.53 6.06
C LYS A 253 39.63 23.69 5.65
N GLU A 254 40.12 24.62 6.49
CA GLU A 254 40.66 24.52 7.86
C GLU A 254 41.03 25.94 8.39
N ASN A 255 40.91 26.22 9.70
CA ASN A 255 42.03 26.44 10.63
C ASN A 255 41.72 27.28 11.89
N VAL A 256 42.45 26.92 12.94
CA VAL A 256 42.27 27.22 14.37
C VAL A 256 43.42 28.08 14.91
N ASN A 257 43.09 28.86 15.95
CA ASN A 257 43.91 29.34 17.09
C ASN A 257 44.52 30.77 17.15
N GLN A 258 43.90 31.55 18.07
CA GLN A 258 44.41 32.23 19.29
C GLN A 258 45.62 33.18 19.23
N PRO A 259 45.59 34.22 20.09
CA PRO A 259 46.37 34.13 21.34
C PRO A 259 45.63 34.63 22.61
N SER A 260 46.22 34.29 23.75
CA SER A 260 45.74 34.50 25.12
C SER A 260 46.59 35.51 25.91
N GLN A 261 46.03 35.97 27.03
CA GLN A 261 46.65 36.39 28.32
C GLN A 261 46.47 37.85 28.80
N ASN A 262 45.89 37.93 30.02
CA ASN A 262 46.23 38.77 31.18
C ASN A 262 45.98 40.30 31.06
N GLN A 263 45.55 41.06 32.08
CA GLN A 263 45.80 40.99 33.52
C GLN A 263 44.89 42.01 34.28
N ALA A 264 44.55 41.69 35.54
CA ALA A 264 44.44 42.57 36.71
C ALA A 264 43.34 43.68 36.86
N SER A 265 42.41 43.39 37.78
CA SER A 265 42.21 44.06 39.09
C SER A 265 41.87 45.56 39.24
N GLN A 266 40.73 45.76 39.91
CA GLN A 266 40.45 46.60 41.10
C GLN A 266 40.01 48.09 41.00
N VAL A 267 38.75 48.28 41.45
CA VAL A 267 38.31 49.08 42.61
C VAL A 267 37.79 50.54 42.42
N ASN A 268 36.55 50.68 42.91
CA ASN A 268 35.82 51.82 43.50
C ASN A 268 35.19 52.93 42.64
N GLY A 269 33.87 53.08 42.86
CA GLY A 269 33.37 54.32 43.46
C GLY A 269 32.16 54.98 42.79
N ASN A 270 30.97 54.67 43.32
CA ASN A 270 29.79 55.54 43.50
C ASN A 270 29.33 56.45 42.35
N GLN A 271 28.11 56.20 41.85
CA GLN A 271 27.00 57.12 42.12
C GLN A 271 25.63 56.47 41.89
N GLU A 272 24.78 56.63 42.90
CA GLU A 272 23.38 56.29 42.94
C GLU A 272 22.56 57.23 42.03
N ASN A 273 21.54 56.71 41.36
CA ASN A 273 20.19 57.24 41.58
C ASN A 273 19.08 56.31 41.11
N GLN A 274 18.07 56.27 41.97
CA GLN A 274 16.87 55.43 41.98
C GLN A 274 15.91 55.76 40.81
N VAL A 275 15.14 54.78 40.33
CA VAL A 275 13.70 54.56 40.62
C VAL A 275 13.15 53.41 39.74
N GLN A 276 12.75 52.33 40.43
CA GLN A 276 11.64 51.36 40.29
C GLN A 276 10.94 50.99 38.95
N PRO A 277 10.29 49.80 38.91
CA PRO A 277 10.30 48.90 37.76
C PRO A 277 8.97 48.87 37.00
N ALA A 278 9.02 48.49 35.72
CA ALA A 278 7.87 47.99 34.98
C ALA A 278 8.22 46.63 34.37
N LEU A 279 7.57 45.60 34.89
CA LEU A 279 7.51 44.27 34.30
C LEU A 279 6.57 44.27 33.09
N GLU A 280 6.85 43.33 32.19
CA GLU A 280 5.89 42.62 31.31
C GLU A 280 5.42 43.29 30.01
N LEU A 281 5.93 42.79 28.86
CA LEU A 281 5.28 41.75 28.01
C LEU A 281 5.68 41.92 26.53
N ASN A 282 5.99 40.77 25.90
CA ASN A 282 5.79 40.36 24.50
C ASN A 282 5.89 41.44 23.41
N THR A 283 6.67 41.24 22.36
CA THR A 283 6.21 40.41 21.25
C THR A 283 7.32 40.28 20.21
N HIS A 284 7.34 39.13 19.53
CA HIS A 284 8.08 38.92 18.31
C HIS A 284 7.58 39.93 17.28
N ASP A 285 8.41 40.88 16.84
CA ASP A 285 8.02 41.78 15.77
C ASP A 285 8.77 41.45 14.48
N ILE A 286 7.97 40.93 13.55
CA ILE A 286 8.28 40.50 12.21
C ILE A 286 7.99 41.72 11.33
N MET A 287 8.93 42.67 11.20
CA MET A 287 8.97 43.62 10.07
C MET A 287 10.35 44.28 9.95
N LEU A 288 11.05 44.00 8.84
CA LEU A 288 12.09 44.90 8.33
C LEU A 288 11.41 46.17 7.82
N LYS A 289 11.87 47.35 8.26
CA LYS A 289 11.42 48.65 7.74
C LYS A 289 11.74 48.76 6.24
N TRP A 290 10.70 48.87 5.41
CA TRP A 290 10.80 49.07 3.96
C TRP A 290 10.99 50.56 3.61
N GLU A 291 12.15 51.13 3.92
CA GLU A 291 12.46 52.51 3.50
C GLU A 291 13.53 52.49 2.40
N HIS A 292 13.15 53.03 1.23
CA HIS A 292 13.96 53.32 0.04
C HIS A 292 14.29 52.18 -0.93
N GLN A 293 13.45 52.01 -1.97
CA GLN A 293 13.87 52.01 -3.38
C GLN A 293 12.63 52.03 -4.30
N GLN A 294 12.01 53.20 -4.43
CA GLN A 294 11.09 53.50 -5.53
C GLN A 294 11.83 54.42 -6.50
N LYS A 295 12.50 53.84 -7.50
CA LYS A 295 12.83 54.58 -8.74
C LYS A 295 11.81 54.15 -9.79
N SER A 296 11.00 55.12 -10.20
CA SER A 296 9.92 54.98 -11.17
C SER A 296 10.46 54.57 -12.54
N SER A 297 9.97 53.46 -13.09
CA SER A 297 10.08 53.17 -14.52
C SER A 297 8.71 53.35 -15.17
N PHE A 298 8.65 54.27 -16.14
CA PHE A 298 7.45 54.63 -16.88
C PHE A 298 7.05 53.47 -17.81
N PHE A 299 5.75 53.11 -17.83
CA PHE A 299 5.10 52.04 -18.60
C PHE A 299 5.16 50.60 -18.02
N LYS A 300 4.35 50.34 -17.00
CA LYS A 300 3.60 49.07 -16.82
C LYS A 300 2.57 49.21 -15.68
N ALA A 301 1.36 48.71 -15.90
CA ALA A 301 0.26 48.80 -14.96
C ALA A 301 0.59 48.06 -13.64
N ASN A 302 0.44 48.75 -12.51
CA ASN A 302 0.65 48.24 -11.16
C ASN A 302 -0.31 47.07 -10.82
N LYS A 303 0.18 45.83 -10.89
CA LYS A 303 -0.36 44.75 -10.04
C LYS A 303 0.11 45.01 -8.61
N LYS A 304 -0.82 45.09 -7.65
CA LYS A 304 -0.49 45.22 -6.22
C LYS A 304 0.27 43.97 -5.78
N ILE A 305 1.57 44.12 -5.48
CA ILE A 305 2.38 43.05 -4.87
C ILE A 305 2.19 43.17 -3.36
N TYR A 306 1.64 42.12 -2.76
CA TYR A 306 1.56 42.00 -1.30
C TYR A 306 2.89 41.49 -0.75
N PRO A 307 3.30 41.87 0.47
CA PRO A 307 4.50 41.35 1.09
C PRO A 307 4.39 39.83 1.24
N MET A 308 5.18 39.10 0.47
CA MET A 308 5.39 37.67 0.62
C MET A 308 6.66 37.43 1.45
N PHE A 309 6.72 36.29 2.11
CA PHE A 309 7.94 35.84 2.80
C PHE A 309 9.11 35.81 1.79
N PRO A 310 10.37 36.14 2.19
CA PRO A 310 11.51 36.08 1.28
C PRO A 310 11.63 34.66 0.71
N TYR A 311 11.14 34.48 -0.51
CA TYR A 311 11.11 33.21 -1.21
C TYR A 311 11.72 33.48 -2.57
N VAL A 312 12.85 32.83 -2.82
CA VAL A 312 13.45 32.82 -4.16
C VAL A 312 12.66 31.79 -4.95
N GLU A 313 11.78 32.24 -5.84
CA GLU A 313 11.11 31.36 -6.79
C GLU A 313 12.16 30.72 -7.70
N GLU A 314 12.39 29.42 -7.51
CA GLU A 314 13.24 28.67 -8.40
C GLU A 314 12.47 28.34 -9.68
N LYS A 315 12.95 28.87 -10.82
CA LYS A 315 12.37 28.54 -12.12
C LYS A 315 12.60 27.05 -12.42
N MET A 316 11.51 26.29 -12.48
CA MET A 316 11.48 24.87 -12.83
C MET A 316 11.78 24.71 -14.32
N LYS A 317 12.75 23.87 -14.67
CA LYS A 317 13.06 23.55 -16.08
C LYS A 317 12.34 22.27 -16.47
N TRP A 318 11.71 22.29 -17.64
CA TRP A 318 10.96 21.17 -18.22
C TRP A 318 11.70 20.67 -19.47
N ASP A 319 11.75 19.34 -19.64
CA ASP A 319 12.16 18.67 -20.87
C ASP A 319 10.98 17.87 -21.48
N ASP A 320 11.22 17.21 -22.62
CA ASP A 320 10.22 16.41 -23.35
C ASP A 320 9.64 15.22 -22.54
N TYR A 321 10.26 14.89 -21.39
CA TYR A 321 9.84 13.81 -20.50
C TYR A 321 9.31 14.33 -19.14
N GLY A 322 9.24 15.65 -18.95
CA GLY A 322 8.63 16.29 -17.78
C GLY A 322 9.57 17.24 -17.05
N GLU A 323 9.38 17.39 -15.75
CA GLU A 323 10.26 18.21 -14.91
C GLU A 323 11.65 17.59 -14.81
N ILE A 324 12.70 18.39 -15.02
CA ILE A 324 14.09 17.94 -14.88
C ILE A 324 14.38 17.64 -13.39
N ILE A 325 14.44 16.35 -13.07
CA ILE A 325 14.69 15.85 -11.72
C ILE A 325 16.06 16.33 -11.22
N ARG A 326 16.09 17.12 -10.15
CA ARG A 326 17.31 17.54 -9.47
C ARG A 326 17.81 16.43 -8.55
N PRO A 327 18.92 15.74 -8.86
CA PRO A 327 19.33 14.56 -8.10
C PRO A 327 19.68 14.87 -6.63
N ASN A 328 19.88 16.13 -6.28
CA ASN A 328 20.25 16.57 -4.93
C ASN A 328 19.03 16.70 -3.99
N GLU A 329 17.82 16.86 -4.52
CA GLU A 329 16.58 16.91 -3.72
C GLU A 329 16.11 15.51 -3.28
N TYR A 330 16.59 14.46 -3.97
CA TYR A 330 16.23 13.06 -3.70
C TYR A 330 17.36 12.25 -3.03
N LYS A 331 18.49 12.89 -2.71
CA LYS A 331 19.58 12.29 -1.92
C LYS A 331 19.36 12.61 -0.45
N THR A 332 18.72 11.70 0.28
CA THR A 332 18.69 11.76 1.75
C THR A 332 20.07 11.46 2.33
N GLU A 333 20.43 12.12 3.43
CA GLU A 333 21.73 11.95 4.12
C GLU A 333 22.04 10.48 4.46
N ASP A 334 21.01 9.66 4.66
CA ASP A 334 21.12 8.21 4.90
C ASP A 334 21.64 7.40 3.69
N THR A 335 21.41 7.86 2.45
CA THR A 335 21.94 7.18 1.26
C THR A 335 23.44 7.41 1.04
N ILE A 336 24.00 8.50 1.58
CA ILE A 336 25.44 8.76 1.57
C ILE A 336 26.15 7.77 2.49
N ALA A 337 25.58 7.48 3.66
CA ALA A 337 26.13 6.52 4.62
C ALA A 337 26.15 5.07 4.08
N GLN A 338 25.22 4.69 3.19
CA GLN A 338 25.16 3.33 2.66
C GLN A 338 26.02 3.12 1.40
N ILE A 339 26.26 4.16 0.59
CA ILE A 339 27.11 4.07 -0.60
C ILE A 339 28.61 4.20 -0.25
N GLU A 340 28.93 4.89 0.86
CA GLU A 340 30.31 5.03 1.40
C GLU A 340 30.61 4.14 2.61
N THR A 341 30.03 2.94 2.69
CA THR A 341 30.59 1.92 3.60
C THR A 341 31.86 1.33 2.99
N VAL A 342 32.96 2.09 3.11
CA VAL A 342 34.31 1.53 3.10
C VAL A 342 34.45 0.78 4.43
N GLU A 343 34.68 -0.54 4.39
CA GLU A 343 34.97 -1.31 5.60
C GLU A 343 36.31 -0.83 6.18
N TYR A 344 36.27 -0.11 7.30
CA TYR A 344 37.45 0.33 8.02
C TYR A 344 37.97 -0.82 8.91
N LYS A 345 39.07 -1.47 8.53
CA LYS A 345 39.84 -2.29 9.47
C LYS A 345 40.80 -1.39 10.25
N ARG A 346 40.69 -1.44 11.58
CA ARG A 346 41.69 -0.85 12.50
C ARG A 346 42.67 -1.94 12.89
N GLU A 347 43.92 -1.83 12.46
CA GLU A 347 45.03 -2.57 13.06
C GLU A 347 45.91 -1.59 13.84
N SER A 348 46.19 -1.94 15.10
CA SER A 348 47.11 -1.20 15.96
C SER A 348 48.51 -1.78 15.79
N THR A 349 49.43 -1.00 15.20
CA THR A 349 50.87 -1.24 15.31
C THR A 349 51.43 -0.50 16.52
N ASP A 350 52.45 -1.08 17.15
CA ASP A 350 53.00 -0.73 18.48
C ASP A 350 53.64 0.67 18.54
N ASP A 351 53.75 1.38 17.42
CA ASP A 351 54.45 2.68 17.29
C ASP A 351 53.50 3.86 17.01
N GLY A 352 52.25 3.81 17.46
CA GLY A 352 51.37 4.99 17.57
C GLY A 352 50.95 5.67 16.25
N GLU A 353 51.45 5.24 15.10
CA GLU A 353 51.01 5.72 13.79
C GLU A 353 49.76 4.95 13.33
N GLN A 354 48.64 5.68 13.22
CA GLN A 354 47.38 5.18 12.68
C GLN A 354 47.45 5.16 11.14
N ILE A 355 47.69 3.99 10.55
CA ILE A 355 47.67 3.84 9.08
C ILE A 355 46.22 3.57 8.63
N MET A 356 45.62 4.54 7.94
CA MET A 356 44.31 4.38 7.29
C MET A 356 44.49 3.63 5.95
N ILE A 357 44.16 2.34 5.92
CA ILE A 357 44.15 1.56 4.67
C ILE A 357 42.77 1.69 4.01
N VAL A 358 42.70 2.45 2.92
CA VAL A 358 41.52 2.46 2.04
C VAL A 358 41.60 1.23 1.14
N GLU A 359 40.77 0.21 1.36
CA GLU A 359 40.64 -0.90 0.42
C GLU A 359 39.95 -0.41 -0.87
N GLU A 360 40.74 -0.05 -1.87
CA GLU A 360 40.24 0.25 -3.21
C GLU A 360 39.53 -0.99 -3.78
N LYS A 361 38.24 -0.89 -4.11
CA LYS A 361 37.46 -2.01 -4.69
C LYS A 361 38.14 -2.47 -5.98
N VAL A 362 38.81 -3.62 -5.91
CA VAL A 362 39.52 -4.22 -7.05
C VAL A 362 38.53 -4.41 -8.21
N PRO A 363 38.86 -3.95 -9.43
CA PRO A 363 37.96 -4.08 -10.57
C PRO A 363 37.74 -5.56 -10.91
N THR A 364 36.50 -5.90 -11.25
CA THR A 364 36.08 -7.27 -11.54
C THR A 364 35.43 -7.38 -12.91
N LYS A 365 35.59 -8.54 -13.56
CA LYS A 365 34.91 -8.94 -14.80
C LYS A 365 33.99 -10.11 -14.51
N CYS A 366 32.84 -10.16 -15.19
CA CYS A 366 31.94 -11.30 -15.11
C CYS A 366 32.28 -12.31 -16.23
N VAL A 367 32.66 -13.53 -15.85
CA VAL A 367 32.88 -14.64 -16.77
C VAL A 367 31.69 -15.59 -16.69
N ARG A 368 31.31 -16.14 -17.84
CA ARG A 368 30.20 -17.10 -17.98
C ARG A 368 30.75 -18.41 -18.51
N TYR A 369 30.35 -19.53 -17.90
CA TYR A 369 30.67 -20.87 -18.37
C TYR A 369 29.53 -21.82 -18.06
N VAL A 370 29.41 -22.89 -18.84
CA VAL A 370 28.39 -23.92 -18.60
C VAL A 370 29.01 -25.02 -17.74
N GLN A 371 28.38 -25.29 -16.59
CA GLN A 371 28.78 -26.35 -15.68
C GLN A 371 27.70 -27.44 -15.67
N LYS A 372 28.11 -28.69 -15.90
CA LYS A 372 27.25 -29.87 -15.72
C LYS A 372 27.43 -30.38 -14.30
N MET A 373 26.32 -30.66 -13.62
CA MET A 373 26.31 -31.06 -12.21
C MET A 373 25.30 -32.16 -11.98
N GLU A 374 25.63 -33.07 -11.07
CA GLU A 374 24.72 -34.10 -10.58
C GLU A 374 24.15 -33.66 -9.21
N ILE A 375 22.83 -33.67 -9.10
CA ILE A 375 22.10 -33.33 -7.88
C ILE A 375 22.03 -34.58 -7.00
N LEU A 376 22.90 -34.62 -6.00
CA LEU A 376 22.99 -35.70 -5.02
C LEU A 376 22.25 -35.36 -3.72
N CYS A 377 22.13 -34.08 -3.38
CA CYS A 377 21.39 -33.60 -2.22
C CYS A 377 19.89 -33.96 -2.30
N LYS A 378 19.23 -33.98 -1.14
CA LYS A 378 17.77 -34.10 -1.08
C LYS A 378 17.14 -32.78 -1.54
N VAL A 379 16.13 -32.84 -2.39
CA VAL A 379 15.38 -31.65 -2.83
C VAL A 379 13.91 -31.84 -2.46
N GLU A 380 13.34 -30.85 -1.79
CA GLU A 380 11.93 -30.87 -1.37
C GLU A 380 11.25 -29.56 -1.74
N PHE A 381 9.97 -29.65 -2.06
CA PHE A 381 9.09 -28.50 -2.24
C PHE A 381 8.05 -28.48 -1.12
N ILE A 382 8.00 -27.39 -0.36
CA ILE A 382 7.01 -27.18 0.70
C ILE A 382 6.37 -25.82 0.49
N ASP A 383 5.08 -25.81 0.14
CA ASP A 383 4.39 -24.58 -0.26
C ASP A 383 4.21 -23.60 0.91
N PHE A 384 4.88 -22.46 0.91
CA PHE A 384 4.71 -21.33 1.84
C PHE A 384 4.36 -20.03 1.10
N GLU A 385 3.66 -20.09 -0.04
CA GLU A 385 3.38 -18.89 -0.85
C GLU A 385 2.36 -17.93 -0.23
N GLY A 386 1.64 -18.33 0.82
CA GLY A 386 0.64 -17.51 1.50
C GLY A 386 -0.57 -17.13 0.62
N ARG A 387 -0.83 -17.89 -0.45
CA ARG A 387 -1.96 -17.67 -1.37
C ARG A 387 -3.22 -18.39 -0.89
N CYS A 388 -4.40 -17.83 -1.19
CA CYS A 388 -5.67 -18.51 -0.98
C CYS A 388 -5.80 -19.73 -1.90
N ASP A 389 -6.26 -20.86 -1.36
CA ASP A 389 -6.56 -22.06 -2.13
C ASP A 389 -7.86 -21.91 -2.93
N GLY A 390 -8.03 -22.78 -3.94
CA GLY A 390 -9.17 -22.73 -4.83
C GLY A 390 -10.52 -22.94 -4.13
N GLU A 391 -10.58 -23.75 -3.06
CA GLU A 391 -11.82 -23.94 -2.32
C GLU A 391 -12.18 -22.70 -1.49
N SER A 392 -11.21 -22.08 -0.83
CA SER A 392 -11.45 -20.85 -0.07
C SER A 392 -11.89 -19.69 -0.96
N ILE A 393 -11.27 -19.52 -2.14
CA ILE A 393 -11.72 -18.49 -3.11
C ILE A 393 -13.16 -18.75 -3.54
N LYS A 394 -13.53 -20.00 -3.83
CA LYS A 394 -14.90 -20.36 -4.19
C LYS A 394 -15.88 -20.04 -3.05
N LYS A 395 -15.56 -20.44 -1.82
CA LYS A 395 -16.40 -20.16 -0.63
C LYS A 395 -16.56 -18.65 -0.39
N LEU A 396 -15.48 -17.88 -0.57
CA LEU A 396 -15.50 -16.41 -0.44
C LEU A 396 -16.46 -15.76 -1.44
N LEU A 397 -16.40 -16.19 -2.71
CA LEU A 397 -17.27 -15.69 -3.76
C LEU A 397 -18.74 -16.07 -3.53
N GLU A 398 -19.02 -17.29 -3.09
CA GLU A 398 -20.38 -17.78 -2.85
C GLU A 398 -21.07 -17.13 -1.65
N LYS A 399 -20.36 -17.02 -0.52
CA LYS A 399 -20.98 -16.73 0.78
C LYS A 399 -20.77 -15.31 1.28
N THR A 400 -19.66 -14.68 0.91
CA THR A 400 -19.24 -13.42 1.55
C THR A 400 -19.40 -12.24 0.62
N VAL A 401 -18.91 -12.35 -0.62
CA VAL A 401 -18.77 -11.18 -1.50
C VAL A 401 -19.98 -10.99 -2.42
N GLN A 402 -20.48 -12.07 -3.05
CA GLN A 402 -21.56 -12.03 -4.05
C GLN A 402 -21.44 -10.86 -5.06
N PRO A 403 -20.35 -10.79 -5.82
CA PRO A 403 -20.07 -9.63 -6.66
C PRO A 403 -21.06 -9.53 -7.83
N ARG A 404 -21.42 -8.29 -8.21
CA ARG A 404 -22.30 -8.04 -9.38
C ARG A 404 -21.62 -8.33 -10.71
N GLN A 405 -20.31 -8.09 -10.80
CA GLN A 405 -19.45 -8.40 -11.95
C GLN A 405 -18.08 -8.84 -11.43
N ILE A 406 -17.36 -9.66 -12.20
CA ILE A 406 -16.03 -10.12 -11.81
C ILE A 406 -15.08 -10.15 -13.00
N ILE A 407 -13.83 -9.73 -12.76
CA ILE A 407 -12.72 -9.83 -13.71
C ILE A 407 -11.66 -10.72 -13.07
N ILE A 408 -11.27 -11.79 -13.76
CA ILE A 408 -10.29 -12.75 -13.29
C ILE A 408 -9.00 -12.53 -14.07
N VAL A 409 -7.96 -12.07 -13.37
CA VAL A 409 -6.62 -11.79 -13.90
C VAL A 409 -5.57 -12.62 -13.16
N HIS A 410 -4.32 -12.60 -13.64
CA HIS A 410 -3.17 -13.25 -13.00
C HIS A 410 -3.38 -14.74 -12.66
N GLY A 411 -3.46 -15.59 -13.70
CA GLY A 411 -3.47 -17.04 -13.55
C GLY A 411 -3.26 -17.74 -14.88
N THR A 412 -3.04 -19.06 -14.86
CA THR A 412 -2.97 -19.84 -16.09
C THR A 412 -4.32 -19.79 -16.82
N SER A 413 -4.31 -19.89 -18.14
CA SER A 413 -5.55 -19.89 -18.94
C SER A 413 -6.50 -21.03 -18.53
N GLU A 414 -5.97 -22.15 -18.04
CA GLU A 414 -6.78 -23.24 -17.51
C GLU A 414 -7.43 -22.88 -16.17
N ALA A 415 -6.67 -22.31 -15.22
CA ALA A 415 -7.18 -21.97 -13.90
C ALA A 415 -8.24 -20.85 -13.96
N THR A 416 -8.00 -19.82 -14.78
CA THR A 416 -8.93 -18.70 -14.98
C THR A 416 -10.24 -19.15 -15.60
N ARG A 417 -10.19 -19.97 -16.67
CA ARG A 417 -11.39 -20.60 -17.28
C ARG A 417 -12.14 -21.46 -16.28
N HIS A 418 -11.44 -22.29 -15.52
CA HIS A 418 -12.07 -23.17 -14.53
C HIS A 418 -12.79 -22.38 -13.42
N LEU A 419 -12.22 -21.27 -12.95
CA LEU A 419 -12.89 -20.38 -11.99
C LEU A 419 -14.09 -19.66 -12.64
N ALA A 420 -13.96 -19.17 -13.86
CA ALA A 420 -15.05 -18.52 -14.59
C ALA A 420 -16.25 -19.47 -14.82
N THR A 421 -15.98 -20.71 -15.25
CA THR A 421 -17.02 -21.73 -15.43
C THR A 421 -17.73 -22.03 -14.12
N TYR A 422 -16.99 -22.19 -13.02
CA TYR A 422 -17.58 -22.41 -11.70
C TYR A 422 -18.53 -21.30 -11.25
N ILE A 423 -18.10 -20.04 -11.42
CA ILE A 423 -18.90 -18.87 -11.07
C ILE A 423 -20.19 -18.81 -11.88
N LYS A 424 -20.10 -19.14 -13.17
CA LYS A 424 -21.24 -19.19 -14.09
C LYS A 424 -22.22 -20.31 -13.73
N GLU A 425 -21.72 -21.51 -13.45
CA GLU A 425 -22.54 -22.68 -13.09
C GLU A 425 -23.28 -22.50 -11.76
N LYS A 426 -22.62 -21.89 -10.77
CA LYS A 426 -23.21 -21.62 -9.46
C LYS A 426 -24.10 -20.39 -9.43
N GLY A 427 -24.17 -19.61 -10.51
CA GLY A 427 -24.96 -18.38 -10.58
C GLY A 427 -24.53 -17.33 -9.55
N ILE A 428 -23.25 -17.33 -9.16
CA ILE A 428 -22.72 -16.45 -8.10
C ILE A 428 -22.81 -14.98 -8.55
N VAL A 429 -22.55 -14.74 -9.84
CA VAL A 429 -22.52 -13.41 -10.44
C VAL A 429 -23.71 -13.26 -11.36
N GLN A 430 -24.53 -12.23 -11.12
CA GLN A 430 -25.67 -11.90 -11.98
C GLN A 430 -25.26 -11.14 -13.25
N GLY A 431 -24.13 -10.45 -13.21
CA GLY A 431 -23.57 -9.69 -14.34
C GLY A 431 -22.53 -10.46 -15.16
N ARG A 432 -21.61 -9.72 -15.78
CA ARG A 432 -20.59 -10.25 -16.69
C ARG A 432 -19.37 -10.80 -15.93
N ILE A 433 -18.80 -11.88 -16.47
CA ILE A 433 -17.56 -12.51 -16.01
C ILE A 433 -16.52 -12.30 -17.11
N PHE A 434 -15.40 -11.68 -16.77
CA PHE A 434 -14.32 -11.38 -17.71
C PHE A 434 -13.05 -12.16 -17.36
N THR A 435 -12.38 -12.70 -18.38
CA THR A 435 -11.08 -13.37 -18.28
C THR A 435 -10.11 -12.82 -19.35
N PRO A 436 -9.69 -11.55 -19.24
CA PRO A 436 -8.85 -10.91 -20.25
C PRO A 436 -7.44 -11.52 -20.30
N LEU A 437 -6.84 -11.50 -21.49
CA LEU A 437 -5.42 -11.77 -21.68
C LEU A 437 -4.60 -10.50 -21.45
N VAL A 438 -3.27 -10.65 -21.42
CA VAL A 438 -2.36 -9.50 -21.33
C VAL A 438 -2.58 -8.60 -22.54
N TYR A 439 -2.74 -7.30 -22.30
CA TYR A 439 -3.09 -6.26 -23.28
C TYR A 439 -4.55 -6.20 -23.75
N ASP A 440 -5.44 -7.06 -23.26
CA ASP A 440 -6.86 -6.94 -23.56
C ASP A 440 -7.51 -5.80 -22.76
N ILE A 441 -8.26 -4.93 -23.44
CA ILE A 441 -9.06 -3.87 -22.81
C ILE A 441 -10.46 -4.43 -22.52
N VAL A 442 -10.91 -4.31 -21.27
CA VAL A 442 -12.24 -4.75 -20.82
C VAL A 442 -13.08 -3.56 -20.44
N ASP A 443 -14.24 -3.40 -21.10
CA ASP A 443 -15.28 -2.48 -20.66
C ASP A 443 -16.08 -3.09 -19.51
N ALA A 444 -15.76 -2.65 -18.29
CA ALA A 444 -16.41 -3.05 -17.05
C ALA A 444 -17.52 -2.07 -16.60
N THR A 445 -17.95 -1.15 -17.47
CA THR A 445 -18.99 -0.19 -17.10
C THR A 445 -20.35 -0.87 -16.95
N VAL A 446 -21.08 -0.49 -15.90
CA VAL A 446 -22.49 -0.86 -15.70
C VAL A 446 -23.29 0.42 -15.85
N GLU A 447 -24.13 0.50 -16.88
CA GLU A 447 -25.10 1.58 -17.03
C GLU A 447 -26.04 1.60 -15.83
N SER A 448 -25.69 2.42 -14.85
CA SER A 448 -26.52 2.73 -13.69
C SER A 448 -26.66 4.23 -13.65
N HIS A 449 -27.84 4.70 -14.05
CA HIS A 449 -28.18 6.11 -13.92
C HIS A 449 -28.42 6.43 -12.44
N ILE A 450 -27.34 6.61 -11.70
CA ILE A 450 -27.39 6.98 -10.28
C ILE A 450 -27.55 8.50 -10.21
N TYR A 451 -28.75 8.95 -9.86
CA TYR A 451 -29.04 10.36 -9.61
C TYR A 451 -29.02 10.61 -8.11
N GLN A 452 -28.33 11.68 -7.69
CA GLN A 452 -28.42 12.16 -6.32
C GLN A 452 -29.63 13.08 -6.19
N VAL A 453 -30.61 12.68 -5.38
CA VAL A 453 -31.83 13.44 -5.13
C VAL A 453 -31.94 13.70 -3.62
N SER A 454 -32.25 14.93 -3.23
CA SER A 454 -32.46 15.31 -1.82
C SER A 454 -33.95 15.36 -1.49
N LEU A 455 -34.35 14.89 -0.31
CA LEU A 455 -35.72 15.08 0.17
C LEU A 455 -35.94 16.50 0.68
N SER A 456 -37.09 17.11 0.41
CA SER A 456 -37.48 18.39 1.03
C SER A 456 -37.88 18.18 2.50
N ASP A 457 -37.69 19.21 3.34
CA ASP A 457 -38.08 19.16 4.75
C ASP A 457 -39.61 18.99 4.91
N ALA A 458 -40.37 19.59 3.99
CA ALA A 458 -41.82 19.41 3.91
C ALA A 458 -42.19 17.95 3.67
N LEU A 459 -41.56 17.28 2.71
CA LEU A 459 -41.79 15.85 2.44
C LEU A 459 -41.38 14.99 3.64
N MET A 460 -40.21 15.23 4.22
CA MET A 460 -39.70 14.48 5.37
C MET A 460 -40.69 14.52 6.55
N SER A 461 -41.30 15.68 6.82
CA SER A 461 -42.29 15.83 7.89
C SER A 461 -43.63 15.10 7.63
N THR A 462 -43.93 14.75 6.37
CA THR A 462 -45.14 13.99 6.01
C THR A 462 -44.94 12.47 6.02
N LEU A 463 -43.71 11.99 6.17
CA LEU A 463 -43.41 10.56 6.15
C LEU A 463 -43.84 9.89 7.45
N TYR A 464 -44.62 8.81 7.30
CA TYR A 464 -44.95 7.92 8.41
C TYR A 464 -43.95 6.77 8.46
N PHE A 465 -43.09 6.80 9.48
CA PHE A 465 -42.09 5.77 9.71
C PHE A 465 -42.67 4.62 10.54
N GLN A 466 -42.55 3.40 10.01
CA GLN A 466 -42.91 2.18 10.71
C GLN A 466 -41.65 1.39 11.07
N PRO A 467 -41.45 1.04 12.35
CA PRO A 467 -40.27 0.28 12.77
C PRO A 467 -40.35 -1.17 12.28
N VAL A 468 -39.28 -1.63 11.64
CA VAL A 468 -39.06 -3.01 11.18
C VAL A 468 -37.68 -3.48 11.63
N GLY A 469 -37.65 -4.26 12.72
CA GLY A 469 -36.39 -4.72 13.31
C GLY A 469 -35.58 -3.56 13.90
N GLU A 470 -34.38 -3.32 13.38
CA GLU A 470 -33.49 -2.20 13.77
C GLU A 470 -33.63 -0.97 12.86
N ALA A 471 -34.46 -1.04 11.81
CA ALA A 471 -34.64 0.03 10.83
C ALA A 471 -36.07 0.57 10.85
N GLU A 472 -36.25 1.79 10.35
CA GLU A 472 -37.56 2.41 10.11
C GLU A 472 -37.83 2.46 8.61
N LEU A 473 -39.06 2.15 8.20
CA LEU A 473 -39.48 2.15 6.81
C LEU A 473 -40.63 3.14 6.60
N ALA A 474 -40.60 3.85 5.48
CA ALA A 474 -41.66 4.74 5.06
C ALA A 474 -41.86 4.61 3.54
N TRP A 475 -43.12 4.62 3.08
CA TRP A 475 -43.44 4.79 1.67
C TRP A 475 -43.29 6.25 1.27
N ILE A 476 -42.72 6.53 0.10
CA ILE A 476 -42.52 7.88 -0.39
C ILE A 476 -43.05 7.99 -1.82
N ASP A 477 -44.13 8.76 -1.98
CA ASP A 477 -44.55 9.28 -3.27
C ASP A 477 -44.23 10.78 -3.29
N ALA A 478 -43.41 11.22 -4.25
CA ALA A 478 -42.97 12.62 -4.32
C ALA A 478 -42.80 13.12 -5.74
N LYS A 479 -42.96 14.43 -5.92
CA LYS A 479 -42.69 15.12 -7.19
C LYS A 479 -41.22 15.49 -7.26
N VAL A 480 -40.55 15.11 -8.33
CA VAL A 480 -39.16 15.54 -8.59
C VAL A 480 -39.16 16.99 -9.10
N MET A 481 -38.47 17.87 -8.40
CA MET A 481 -38.32 19.29 -8.70
C MET A 481 -36.84 19.61 -8.92
N LYS A 482 -36.52 20.49 -9.87
CA LYS A 482 -35.18 21.08 -9.96
C LYS A 482 -35.14 22.26 -8.99
N LYS A 483 -34.16 22.29 -8.07
CA LYS A 483 -33.99 23.43 -7.16
C LYS A 483 -33.47 24.63 -7.96
N ALA A 484 -34.37 25.47 -8.47
CA ALA A 484 -34.00 26.81 -8.89
C ALA A 484 -33.58 27.58 -7.62
N MET A 485 -32.44 28.27 -7.68
CA MET A 485 -32.00 29.17 -6.61
C MET A 485 -33.08 30.23 -6.37
N ILE A 486 -33.93 30.05 -5.35
CA ILE A 486 -34.58 31.20 -4.71
C ILE A 486 -33.48 31.81 -3.85
N GLY A 487 -32.82 32.82 -4.43
CA GLY A 487 -32.02 33.75 -3.66
C GLY A 487 -32.92 34.47 -2.66
N ASP A 488 -32.46 34.53 -1.43
CA ASP A 488 -33.02 35.28 -0.31
C ASP A 488 -33.42 36.70 -0.76
N ARG A 489 -34.72 36.96 -0.89
CA ARG A 489 -35.31 38.30 -0.88
C ARG A 489 -36.52 38.28 0.05
N ARG A 490 -36.25 38.38 1.35
CA ARG A 490 -37.20 39.02 2.26
C ARG A 490 -37.12 40.53 2.05
N GLY A 491 -38.21 41.09 1.53
CA GLY A 491 -38.39 42.52 1.30
C GLY A 491 -39.79 42.79 0.76
N ILE A 492 -40.68 43.18 1.66
CA ILE A 492 -42.07 43.59 1.51
C ILE A 492 -42.24 44.66 0.42
N ASP A 493 -43.12 44.44 -0.57
CA ASP A 493 -44.27 45.31 -0.94
C ASP A 493 -44.92 44.84 -2.26
N GLY A 494 -46.24 45.03 -2.36
CA GLY A 494 -47.12 44.43 -3.36
C GLY A 494 -47.28 45.18 -4.69
N GLU A 495 -48.11 44.57 -5.54
CA GLU A 495 -48.65 45.03 -6.84
C GLU A 495 -47.62 45.12 -7.98
N LYS A 496 -47.80 44.56 -9.18
CA LYS A 496 -48.99 44.22 -10.00
C LYS A 496 -48.63 43.15 -11.04
N GLU A 497 -49.67 42.51 -11.56
CA GLU A 497 -49.68 41.66 -12.75
C GLU A 497 -49.07 42.37 -13.97
N ASP A 498 -48.30 41.64 -14.77
CA ASP A 498 -48.25 41.77 -16.23
C ASP A 498 -47.88 40.40 -16.82
N GLU A 499 -48.86 39.79 -17.49
CA GLU A 499 -48.66 38.70 -18.44
C GLU A 499 -47.96 39.27 -19.67
N GLU A 500 -46.69 38.94 -19.92
CA GLU A 500 -46.17 38.95 -21.28
C GLU A 500 -45.28 37.74 -21.58
N ASN A 501 -45.58 37.22 -22.76
CA ASN A 501 -45.06 36.06 -23.45
C ASN A 501 -43.60 36.30 -23.85
N SER A 502 -42.66 35.44 -23.46
CA SER A 502 -41.35 35.37 -24.12
C SER A 502 -40.89 33.93 -24.29
N SER A 503 -41.14 33.43 -25.49
CA SER A 503 -40.47 32.29 -26.10
C SER A 503 -38.95 32.54 -26.20
N GLU A 504 -38.13 31.75 -25.50
CA GLU A 504 -36.69 31.65 -25.76
C GLU A 504 -36.29 30.18 -25.66
N LYS A 505 -36.24 29.47 -26.79
CA LYS A 505 -35.01 29.15 -27.55
C LYS A 505 -33.98 28.39 -26.69
N GLU A 506 -33.97 27.07 -26.88
CA GLU A 506 -32.82 26.23 -26.58
C GLU A 506 -31.64 26.68 -27.44
N SER A 507 -30.76 27.54 -26.90
CA SER A 507 -29.42 27.72 -27.44
C SER A 507 -28.56 26.55 -26.96
N ASN A 508 -28.24 25.66 -27.90
CA ASN A 508 -27.10 24.76 -27.77
C ASN A 508 -25.82 25.61 -27.75
N ASP A 509 -25.38 26.02 -26.57
CA ASP A 509 -24.05 26.59 -26.40
C ASP A 509 -23.02 25.44 -26.46
N VAL A 510 -22.37 25.35 -27.61
CA VAL A 510 -21.10 24.64 -27.80
C VAL A 510 -20.05 25.38 -26.98
N GLU A 511 -19.56 24.79 -25.89
CA GLU A 511 -18.48 25.37 -25.08
C GLU A 511 -17.13 25.26 -25.83
N MET A 512 -16.61 26.40 -26.28
CA MET A 512 -15.18 26.62 -26.57
C MET A 512 -14.39 26.48 -25.26
N GLN A 513 -13.26 25.77 -25.30
CA GLN A 513 -12.36 25.62 -24.15
C GLN A 513 -11.52 26.90 -24.01
N ASP A 514 -11.67 27.61 -22.89
CA ASP A 514 -10.72 28.67 -22.51
C ASP A 514 -9.50 27.99 -21.85
N GLU A 515 -8.36 28.00 -22.54
CA GLU A 515 -7.11 27.34 -22.10
C GLU A 515 -6.43 28.03 -20.90
N ASN A 516 -6.99 29.15 -20.40
CA ASN A 516 -6.42 29.95 -19.31
C ASN A 516 -7.26 29.98 -18.01
N GLU A 517 -8.23 29.06 -17.81
CA GLU A 517 -8.98 28.98 -16.54
C GLU A 517 -8.13 28.39 -15.40
N THR A 518 -8.03 29.11 -14.28
CA THR A 518 -7.35 28.66 -13.06
C THR A 518 -8.12 27.49 -12.39
N GLU A 519 -7.42 26.52 -11.77
CA GLU A 519 -8.02 25.33 -11.12
C GLU A 519 -9.09 25.69 -10.06
N GLU A 520 -8.94 26.84 -9.40
CA GLU A 520 -9.93 27.34 -8.43
C GLU A 520 -11.23 27.83 -9.09
N GLU A 521 -11.14 28.42 -10.28
CA GLU A 521 -12.28 28.89 -11.07
C GLU A 521 -13.03 27.71 -11.68
N ARG A 522 -12.30 26.69 -12.17
CA ARG A 522 -12.87 25.41 -12.62
C ARG A 522 -13.66 24.73 -11.50
N ARG A 523 -13.12 24.70 -10.27
CA ARG A 523 -13.81 24.16 -9.08
C ARG A 523 -15.05 24.99 -8.70
N LYS A 524 -14.99 26.32 -8.77
CA LYS A 524 -16.16 27.20 -8.53
C LYS A 524 -17.24 26.99 -9.59
N ARG A 525 -16.87 26.86 -10.87
CA ARG A 525 -17.78 26.58 -11.99
C ARG A 525 -18.42 25.19 -11.89
N LEU A 526 -17.65 24.16 -11.51
CA LEU A 526 -18.18 22.81 -11.22
C LEU A 526 -19.12 22.81 -10.00
N LYS A 527 -18.80 23.54 -8.92
CA LYS A 527 -19.69 23.71 -7.76
C LYS A 527 -20.98 24.43 -8.15
N LYS A 528 -20.91 25.47 -8.99
CA LYS A 528 -22.06 26.20 -9.53
C LYS A 528 -22.92 25.32 -10.44
N ARG A 529 -22.32 24.50 -11.33
CA ARG A 529 -23.03 23.49 -12.15
C ARG A 529 -23.67 22.38 -11.31
N LYS A 530 -23.00 21.89 -10.26
CA LYS A 530 -23.56 20.90 -9.31
C LYS A 530 -24.74 21.49 -8.53
N GLN A 531 -24.67 22.76 -8.12
CA GLN A 531 -25.78 23.44 -7.45
C GLN A 531 -26.97 23.73 -8.38
N GLN A 532 -26.72 24.04 -9.66
CA GLN A 532 -27.77 24.28 -10.67
C GLN A 532 -28.61 23.04 -11.05
N LYS A 533 -28.16 21.82 -10.71
CA LYS A 533 -28.83 20.57 -11.04
C LYS A 533 -29.23 19.73 -9.81
N ALA A 534 -29.37 20.35 -8.64
CA ALA A 534 -29.85 19.63 -7.47
C ALA A 534 -31.34 19.26 -7.66
N LEU A 535 -31.62 17.96 -7.78
CA LEU A 535 -32.98 17.43 -7.81
C LEU A 535 -33.47 17.31 -6.36
N VAL A 536 -34.66 17.84 -6.08
CA VAL A 536 -35.32 17.78 -4.78
C VAL A 536 -36.64 17.04 -4.93
N LEU A 537 -36.94 16.12 -4.02
CA LEU A 537 -38.27 15.51 -3.89
C LEU A 537 -39.14 16.40 -3.01
N ASP A 538 -40.32 16.77 -3.52
CA ASP A 538 -41.28 17.59 -2.79
C ASP A 538 -42.66 16.92 -2.69
N VAL A 539 -43.49 17.43 -1.76
CA VAL A 539 -44.80 16.85 -1.41
C VAL A 539 -45.72 16.81 -2.63
N LEU A 540 -46.37 15.67 -2.85
CA LEU A 540 -47.46 15.54 -3.82
C LEU A 540 -48.78 16.05 -3.21
N PRO A 541 -49.57 16.85 -3.95
CA PRO A 541 -50.94 17.17 -3.54
C PRO A 541 -51.77 15.90 -3.37
N SER A 542 -52.60 15.84 -2.33
CA SER A 542 -53.39 14.67 -1.93
C SER A 542 -54.37 14.14 -3.00
N THR A 543 -54.67 14.92 -4.03
CA THR A 543 -55.46 14.51 -5.21
C THR A 543 -54.69 13.65 -6.21
N ASN A 544 -53.36 13.68 -6.17
CA ASN A 544 -52.48 13.05 -7.17
C ASN A 544 -51.67 11.89 -6.59
N ILE A 545 -51.97 11.45 -5.36
CA ILE A 545 -51.34 10.29 -4.75
C ILE A 545 -51.96 9.03 -5.38
N PRO A 546 -51.19 8.22 -6.14
CA PRO A 546 -51.71 6.98 -6.69
C PRO A 546 -52.03 5.99 -5.56
N SER A 547 -53.10 5.20 -5.71
CA SER A 547 -53.40 4.12 -4.78
C SER A 547 -52.34 3.02 -4.91
N HIS A 548 -51.50 2.83 -3.89
CA HIS A 548 -50.57 1.71 -3.84
C HIS A 548 -51.24 0.47 -3.24
N LYS A 549 -50.73 -0.71 -3.60
CA LYS A 549 -51.14 -1.97 -2.99
C LYS A 549 -50.38 -2.11 -1.67
N ALA A 550 -51.08 -2.31 -0.57
CA ALA A 550 -50.47 -2.49 0.76
C ALA A 550 -49.36 -3.56 0.71
N VAL A 551 -48.15 -3.18 1.11
CA VAL A 551 -46.98 -4.05 1.19
C VAL A 551 -46.79 -4.46 2.64
N PHE A 552 -46.94 -5.76 2.89
CA PHE A 552 -46.67 -6.35 4.20
C PHE A 552 -45.18 -6.65 4.32
N VAL A 553 -44.50 -5.86 5.13
CA VAL A 553 -43.10 -6.06 5.52
C VAL A 553 -43.09 -6.73 6.89
N ASN A 554 -42.13 -7.62 7.13
CA ASN A 554 -42.03 -8.55 8.26
C ASN A 554 -42.74 -9.91 8.04
N ASP A 555 -42.24 -10.97 8.69
CA ASP A 555 -42.78 -12.33 8.58
C ASP A 555 -43.11 -12.84 10.00
N PRO A 556 -44.32 -12.58 10.52
CA PRO A 556 -44.66 -12.84 11.90
C PRO A 556 -44.54 -14.31 12.24
N LYS A 557 -43.89 -14.63 13.37
CA LYS A 557 -43.73 -16.00 13.81
C LYS A 557 -44.96 -16.45 14.58
N LEU A 558 -45.56 -17.57 14.16
CA LEU A 558 -46.68 -18.19 14.89
C LEU A 558 -46.33 -18.51 16.35
N SER A 559 -45.05 -18.72 16.67
CA SER A 559 -44.58 -18.95 18.05
C SER A 559 -44.72 -17.72 18.94
N GLU A 560 -44.50 -16.52 18.40
CA GLU A 560 -44.66 -15.26 19.13
C GLU A 560 -46.16 -14.98 19.32
N LEU A 561 -46.96 -15.21 18.28
CA LEU A 561 -48.42 -15.11 18.37
C LEU A 561 -49.00 -16.05 19.44
N LYS A 562 -48.48 -17.28 19.57
CA LYS A 562 -48.85 -18.20 20.64
C LYS A 562 -48.56 -17.62 22.03
N GLN A 563 -47.38 -17.04 22.24
CA GLN A 563 -47.01 -16.46 23.54
C GLN A 563 -47.90 -15.26 23.91
N ILE A 564 -48.19 -14.40 22.94
CA ILE A 564 -49.10 -13.25 23.13
C ILE A 564 -50.49 -13.73 23.54
N MET A 565 -51.02 -14.75 22.86
CA MET A 565 -52.35 -15.29 23.16
C MET A 565 -52.40 -15.98 24.53
N GLN A 566 -51.31 -16.67 24.93
CA GLN A 566 -51.20 -17.25 26.28
C GLN A 566 -51.13 -16.18 27.36
N ASN A 567 -50.40 -15.08 27.11
CA ASN A 567 -50.32 -13.95 28.04
C ASN A 567 -51.66 -13.20 28.19
N LEU A 568 -52.48 -13.18 27.13
CA LEU A 568 -53.85 -12.65 27.15
C LEU A 568 -54.87 -13.63 27.76
N GLY A 569 -54.43 -14.80 28.25
CA GLY A 569 -55.27 -15.79 28.94
C GLY A 569 -56.03 -16.73 28.02
N HIS A 570 -55.65 -16.84 26.74
CA HIS A 570 -56.22 -17.80 25.80
C HIS A 570 -55.38 -19.08 25.73
N SER A 571 -56.06 -20.23 25.61
CA SER A 571 -55.40 -21.51 25.36
C SER A 571 -54.92 -21.55 23.92
N ALA A 572 -53.60 -21.62 23.70
CA ALA A 572 -53.02 -21.68 22.36
C ALA A 572 -52.10 -22.91 22.21
N GLU A 573 -52.40 -23.78 21.25
CA GLU A 573 -51.72 -25.06 21.04
C GLU A 573 -51.28 -25.25 19.58
N PHE A 574 -50.12 -25.86 19.36
CA PHE A 574 -49.63 -26.19 18.02
C PHE A 574 -49.98 -27.64 17.70
N SER A 575 -50.61 -27.87 16.56
CA SER A 575 -50.84 -29.23 16.04
C SER A 575 -50.68 -29.23 14.52
N GLY A 576 -49.77 -30.06 14.00
CA GLY A 576 -49.56 -30.24 12.56
C GLY A 576 -49.15 -28.99 11.78
N GLY A 577 -48.42 -28.05 12.40
CA GLY A 577 -48.04 -26.78 11.76
C GLY A 577 -49.15 -25.72 11.73
N VAL A 578 -50.26 -25.97 12.42
CA VAL A 578 -51.38 -25.04 12.62
C VAL A 578 -51.42 -24.62 14.09
N LEU A 579 -51.65 -23.33 14.35
CA LEU A 579 -51.86 -22.79 15.69
C LEU A 579 -53.36 -22.74 15.97
N TYR A 580 -53.81 -23.44 17.00
CA TYR A 580 -55.20 -23.44 17.46
C TYR A 580 -55.34 -22.57 18.70
N ILE A 581 -56.29 -21.64 18.69
CA ILE A 581 -56.60 -20.74 19.80
C ILE A 581 -58.00 -21.08 20.32
N ASN A 582 -58.09 -21.43 21.60
CA ASN A 582 -59.28 -21.87 22.33
C ASN A 582 -60.07 -23.00 21.66
N GLY A 583 -59.45 -23.75 20.74
CA GLY A 583 -60.11 -24.79 19.93
C GLY A 583 -61.14 -24.27 18.92
N ILE A 584 -61.26 -22.95 18.74
CA ILE A 584 -62.30 -22.31 17.91
C ILE A 584 -61.69 -21.66 16.66
N ILE A 585 -60.45 -21.18 16.74
CA ILE A 585 -59.77 -20.47 15.65
C ILE A 585 -58.47 -21.21 15.32
N SER A 586 -58.24 -21.42 14.04
CA SER A 586 -57.04 -22.06 13.52
C SER A 586 -56.28 -21.11 12.59
N ILE A 587 -54.96 -21.05 12.76
CA ILE A 587 -54.07 -20.20 11.99
C ILE A 587 -53.03 -21.09 11.32
N ARG A 588 -53.02 -21.09 9.99
CA ARG A 588 -52.07 -21.85 9.18
C ARG A 588 -51.22 -20.92 8.35
N ARG A 589 -49.91 -21.19 8.29
CA ARG A 589 -48.99 -20.53 7.36
C ARG A 589 -48.99 -21.28 6.03
N LEU A 590 -49.29 -20.59 4.93
CA LEU A 590 -49.26 -21.16 3.57
C LEU A 590 -47.89 -20.93 2.90
N GLN A 591 -47.45 -19.67 2.85
CA GLN A 591 -46.18 -19.22 2.25
C GLN A 591 -45.58 -18.06 3.09
N GLN A 592 -44.40 -17.55 2.75
CA GLN A 592 -43.85 -16.33 3.39
C GLN A 592 -44.83 -15.17 3.19
N GLY A 593 -45.25 -14.54 4.30
CA GLY A 593 -46.21 -13.43 4.27
C GLY A 593 -47.68 -13.80 4.00
N GLN A 594 -48.05 -15.09 3.92
CA GLN A 594 -49.46 -15.51 3.76
C GLN A 594 -49.93 -16.42 4.89
N PHE A 595 -50.85 -15.90 5.70
CA PHE A 595 -51.53 -16.60 6.79
C PHE A 595 -52.99 -16.83 6.45
N HIS A 596 -53.45 -18.06 6.67
CA HIS A 596 -54.86 -18.43 6.59
C HIS A 596 -55.42 -18.52 8.00
N VAL A 597 -56.41 -17.68 8.31
CA VAL A 597 -57.09 -17.66 9.62
C VAL A 597 -58.52 -18.15 9.41
N GLU A 598 -58.82 -19.32 9.95
CA GLU A 598 -60.11 -20.00 9.83
C GLU A 598 -60.77 -20.11 11.21
N GLY A 599 -62.01 -19.65 11.34
CA GLY A 599 -62.76 -19.72 12.60
C GLY A 599 -64.12 -19.01 12.53
N CYS A 600 -64.95 -19.20 13.56
CA CYS A 600 -66.25 -18.54 13.68
C CYS A 600 -66.08 -17.03 13.92
N ALA A 601 -66.84 -16.21 13.17
CA ALA A 601 -66.88 -14.76 13.33
C ALA A 601 -67.33 -14.39 14.75
N SER A 602 -66.36 -14.01 15.58
CA SER A 602 -66.51 -13.73 17.00
C SER A 602 -65.61 -12.55 17.37
N LYS A 603 -65.85 -11.91 18.52
CA LYS A 603 -65.00 -10.80 18.98
C LYS A 603 -63.52 -11.21 19.05
N LEU A 604 -63.26 -12.44 19.50
CA LEU A 604 -61.94 -13.06 19.56
C LEU A 604 -61.29 -13.21 18.17
N TYR A 605 -62.06 -13.51 17.13
CA TYR A 605 -61.54 -13.60 15.75
C TYR A 605 -61.02 -12.25 15.25
N TYR A 606 -61.76 -11.18 15.50
CA TYR A 606 -61.34 -9.83 15.11
C TYR A 606 -60.15 -9.34 15.92
N GLU A 607 -60.11 -9.62 17.23
CA GLU A 607 -58.96 -9.31 18.08
C GLU A 607 -57.69 -10.02 17.59
N ILE A 608 -57.76 -11.33 17.32
CA ILE A 608 -56.62 -12.11 16.79
C ILE A 608 -56.15 -11.57 15.43
N ARG A 609 -57.09 -11.23 14.55
CA ARG A 609 -56.76 -10.64 13.25
C ARG A 609 -56.02 -9.31 13.41
N ASP A 610 -56.49 -8.44 14.31
CA ASP A 610 -55.89 -7.14 14.55
C ASP A 610 -54.49 -7.28 15.18
N TYR A 611 -54.27 -8.26 16.07
CA TYR A 611 -52.94 -8.60 16.59
C TYR A 611 -51.98 -9.13 15.51
N ILE A 612 -52.47 -9.94 14.57
CA ILE A 612 -51.66 -10.40 13.43
C ILE A 612 -51.25 -9.21 12.57
N TYR A 613 -52.18 -8.29 12.28
CA TYR A 613 -51.87 -7.08 11.51
C TYR A 613 -50.88 -6.14 12.23
N GLN A 614 -50.94 -6.05 13.56
CA GLN A 614 -49.97 -5.27 14.35
C GLN A 614 -48.54 -5.83 14.29
N GLN A 615 -48.36 -7.12 13.96
CA GLN A 615 -47.02 -7.71 13.79
C GLN A 615 -46.42 -7.47 12.41
N PHE A 616 -47.23 -7.06 11.43
CA PHE A 616 -46.76 -6.62 10.13
C PHE A 616 -46.47 -5.13 10.15
N ALA A 617 -45.41 -4.73 9.46
CA ALA A 617 -45.31 -3.38 8.96
C ALA A 617 -46.12 -3.28 7.66
N ILE A 618 -47.15 -2.44 7.65
CA ILE A 618 -48.07 -2.30 6.53
C ILE A 618 -47.77 -0.95 5.92
N ILE A 619 -47.11 -1.00 4.76
CA ILE A 619 -46.61 0.18 4.04
C ILE A 619 -47.45 0.41 2.79
#